data_AF-A0A317LN90-F1
#
_entry.id   AF-A0A317LN90-F1
#
_cell.length_a   1.000
_cell.length_b   1.000
_cell.length_c   1.000
_cell.angle_alpha   90.00
_cell.angle_beta   90.00
_cell.angle_gamma   90.00
#
_symmetry.space_group_name_H-M   'P 1'
#
loop_
_entity.id
_entity.type
_entity.pdbx_description
1 polymer ?
#
loop_
_entity_poly.entity_id
_entity_poly.type
_entity_poly.pdbx_seq_one_letter_code
_entity_poly.pdbx_strand_id
1 'polypeptide(L)'
;MSYPLDDAEQLIANAEAQMPPSTRSRLIAKLRMGKHIDDAAKELDISPKQVFSTARVLKPFGEQLDATLTSQRDPSLPHGSVTGYNKRCRCPECRGALQQRV
;
A
#
# COMPACT_ATOMS: atom_id res chain seq x y z
N MET A 1 -12.47 2.77 -33.73
CA MET A 1 -11.40 3.11 -32.76
C MET A 1 -11.90 2.71 -31.38
N SER A 2 -11.56 1.51 -30.92
CA SER A 2 -11.87 1.02 -29.56
C SER A 2 -10.61 1.20 -28.71
N TYR A 3 -10.55 2.24 -27.89
CA TYR A 3 -9.45 2.48 -26.95
C TYR A 3 -9.97 2.88 -25.57
N PRO A 4 -10.47 1.92 -24.77
CA PRO A 4 -10.36 2.07 -23.32
C PRO A 4 -9.84 0.81 -22.58
N LEU A 5 -9.81 -0.36 -23.21
CA LEU A 5 -9.44 -1.63 -22.56
C LEU A 5 -7.92 -1.83 -22.50
N ASP A 6 -7.22 -1.45 -23.58
CA ASP A 6 -5.76 -1.61 -23.71
C ASP A 6 -4.97 -0.86 -22.63
N ASP A 7 -5.43 0.34 -22.24
CA ASP A 7 -4.74 1.16 -21.24
C ASP A 7 -4.80 0.54 -19.84
N ALA A 8 -5.94 -0.06 -19.48
CA ALA A 8 -6.13 -0.70 -18.18
C ALA A 8 -5.29 -1.99 -18.07
N GLU A 9 -5.27 -2.80 -19.13
CA GLU A 9 -4.46 -4.01 -19.19
C GLU A 9 -2.96 -3.70 -19.16
N GLN A 10 -2.52 -2.66 -19.88
CA GLN A 10 -1.14 -2.19 -19.83
C GLN A 10 -0.75 -1.68 -18.44
N LEU A 11 -1.63 -0.95 -17.75
CA LEU A 11 -1.38 -0.51 -16.37
C LEU A 11 -1.23 -1.70 -15.41
N ILE A 12 -2.07 -2.73 -15.55
CA ILE A 12 -1.99 -3.96 -14.76
C ILE A 12 -0.67 -4.67 -15.04
N ALA A 13 -0.33 -4.91 -16.30
CA ALA A 13 0.92 -5.57 -16.69
C ALA A 13 2.16 -4.83 -16.17
N ASN A 14 2.17 -3.50 -16.27
CA ASN A 14 3.25 -2.67 -15.72
C ASN A 14 3.36 -2.76 -14.20
N ALA A 15 2.23 -2.76 -13.49
CA ALA A 15 2.20 -2.92 -12.04
C ALA A 15 2.69 -4.31 -11.60
N GLU A 16 2.34 -5.36 -12.34
CA GLU A 16 2.80 -6.72 -12.08
C GLU A 16 4.30 -6.90 -12.35
N ALA A 17 4.82 -6.28 -13.41
CA ALA A 17 6.25 -6.30 -13.71
C ALA A 17 7.08 -5.55 -12.65
N GLN A 18 6.59 -4.39 -12.19
CA GLN A 18 7.28 -3.62 -11.14
C GLN A 18 7.20 -4.29 -9.76
N MET A 19 6.09 -4.96 -9.46
CA MET A 19 5.88 -5.65 -8.19
C MET A 19 5.36 -7.08 -8.42
N PRO A 20 6.26 -8.02 -8.71
CA PRO A 20 5.91 -9.42 -8.89
C PRO A 20 5.18 -10.02 -7.68
N PRO A 21 4.39 -11.09 -7.86
CA PRO A 21 3.66 -11.75 -6.77
C PRO A 21 4.53 -12.12 -5.56
N SER A 22 5.78 -12.50 -5.79
CA SER A 22 6.76 -12.82 -4.74
C SER A 22 7.13 -11.61 -3.89
N THR A 23 7.36 -10.45 -4.51
CA THR A 23 7.64 -9.17 -3.83
C THR A 23 6.44 -8.72 -3.01
N ARG A 24 5.23 -8.76 -3.59
CA ARG A 24 3.98 -8.44 -2.88
C ARG A 24 3.78 -9.34 -1.66
N SER A 25 3.95 -10.65 -1.82
CA SER A 25 3.81 -11.62 -0.73
C SER A 25 4.84 -11.40 0.39
N ARG A 26 6.10 -11.13 0.04
CA ARG A 26 7.16 -10.82 1.02
C ARG A 26 6.89 -9.53 1.77
N LEU A 27 6.36 -8.51 1.09
CA LEU A 27 5.97 -7.25 1.73
C LEU A 27 4.89 -7.51 2.79
N ILE A 28 3.81 -8.20 2.42
CA ILE A 28 2.73 -8.54 3.37
C ILE A 28 3.26 -9.34 4.56
N ALA A 29 4.14 -10.32 4.32
CA ALA A 29 4.75 -11.10 5.39
C ALA A 29 5.56 -10.22 6.36
N LYS A 30 6.38 -9.29 5.85
CA LYS A 30 7.13 -8.34 6.70
C LYS A 30 6.21 -7.44 7.52
N LEU A 31 5.12 -6.94 6.93
CA LEU A 31 4.13 -6.13 7.66
C LEU A 31 3.47 -6.92 8.79
N ARG A 32 3.11 -8.18 8.53
CA ARG A 32 2.53 -9.09 9.56
C ARG A 32 3.51 -9.42 10.69
N MET A 33 4.81 -9.27 10.48
CA MET A 33 5.85 -9.38 11.51
C MET A 33 6.04 -8.05 12.28
N GLY A 34 5.13 -7.09 12.12
CA GLY A 34 5.19 -5.78 12.78
C GLY A 34 6.15 -4.78 12.14
N LYS A 35 6.76 -5.09 10.99
CA LYS A 35 7.66 -4.15 10.31
C LYS A 35 6.85 -3.01 9.70
N HIS A 36 7.34 -1.78 9.87
CA HIS A 36 6.74 -0.62 9.24
C HIS A 36 6.89 -0.68 7.71
N ILE A 37 5.90 -0.16 6.97
CA ILE A 37 5.86 -0.27 5.50
C ILE A 37 7.04 0.41 4.80
N ASP A 38 7.53 1.53 5.31
CA ASP A 38 8.70 2.20 4.74
C ASP A 38 9.93 1.30 4.82
N ASP A 39 10.12 0.64 5.95
CA ASP A 39 11.28 -0.21 6.21
C ASP A 39 11.15 -1.54 5.43
N ALA A 40 9.95 -2.12 5.40
CA ALA A 40 9.66 -3.31 4.63
C ALA A 40 9.82 -3.10 3.11
N ALA A 41 9.40 -1.93 2.60
CA ALA A 41 9.58 -1.56 1.18
C ALA A 41 11.08 -1.37 0.86
N LYS A 42 11.82 -0.65 1.72
CA LYS A 42 13.25 -0.44 1.56
C LYS A 42 14.03 -1.76 1.52
N GLU A 43 13.70 -2.72 2.38
CA GLU A 43 14.33 -4.05 2.39
C GLU A 43 14.02 -4.92 1.17
N LEU A 44 13.02 -4.54 0.37
CA LEU A 44 12.64 -5.21 -0.88
C LEU A 44 13.05 -4.41 -2.11
N ASP A 45 13.91 -3.38 -1.93
CA ASP A 45 14.37 -2.47 -2.99
C ASP A 45 13.22 -1.82 -3.79
N ILE A 46 12.12 -1.50 -3.09
CA ILE A 46 10.97 -0.77 -3.65
C ILE A 46 10.63 0.45 -2.79
N SER A 47 10.00 1.45 -3.40
CA SER A 47 9.53 2.64 -2.68
C SER A 47 8.11 2.46 -2.12
N PRO A 48 7.76 3.08 -0.98
CA PRO A 48 6.38 3.12 -0.49
C PRO A 48 5.39 3.70 -1.51
N LYS A 49 5.85 4.66 -2.33
CA LYS A 49 5.06 5.20 -3.44
C LYS A 49 4.68 4.10 -4.44
N GLN A 50 5.64 3.26 -4.87
CA GLN A 50 5.36 2.13 -5.76
C GLN A 50 4.37 1.16 -5.12
N VAL A 51 4.51 0.85 -3.83
CA VAL A 51 3.55 -0.02 -3.12
C VAL A 51 2.12 0.49 -3.26
N PHE A 52 1.88 1.77 -2.93
CA PHE A 52 0.53 2.34 -2.98
C PHE A 52 0.03 2.59 -4.41
N SER A 53 0.91 2.86 -5.37
CA SER A 53 0.54 2.93 -6.79
C SER A 53 0.09 1.55 -7.30
N THR A 54 0.87 0.50 -7.04
CA THR A 54 0.52 -0.88 -7.38
C THR A 54 -0.78 -1.31 -6.71
N ALA A 55 -1.00 -0.96 -5.44
CA ALA A 55 -2.23 -1.27 -4.71
C ALA A 55 -3.50 -0.67 -5.34
N ARG A 56 -3.40 0.49 -6.00
CA ARG A 56 -4.54 1.11 -6.69
C ARG A 56 -4.90 0.38 -7.98
N VAL A 57 -3.91 -0.17 -8.67
CA VAL A 57 -4.08 -0.88 -9.94
C VAL A 57 -4.49 -2.34 -9.69
N LEU A 58 -3.77 -3.02 -8.81
CA LEU A 58 -3.98 -4.42 -8.47
C LEU A 58 -4.89 -4.53 -7.24
N LYS A 59 -6.21 -4.42 -7.46
CA LYS A 59 -7.22 -4.39 -6.38
C LYS A 59 -7.07 -5.51 -5.32
N PRO A 60 -6.86 -6.79 -5.67
CA PRO A 60 -6.71 -7.84 -4.67
C PRO A 60 -5.51 -7.61 -3.73
N PHE A 61 -4.41 -7.08 -4.28
CA PHE A 61 -3.24 -6.71 -3.48
C PHE A 61 -3.53 -5.49 -2.59
N GLY A 62 -4.24 -4.49 -3.11
CA GLY A 62 -4.63 -3.31 -2.34
C GLY A 62 -5.50 -3.66 -1.14
N GLU A 63 -6.51 -4.52 -1.33
CA GLU A 63 -7.38 -5.00 -0.26
C GLU A 63 -6.58 -5.76 0.82
N GLN A 64 -5.69 -6.67 0.40
CA GLN A 64 -4.83 -7.41 1.32
C GLN A 64 -3.88 -6.49 2.10
N LEU A 65 -3.31 -5.48 1.43
CA LEU A 65 -2.43 -4.50 2.04
C LEU A 65 -3.19 -3.69 3.11
N ASP A 66 -4.37 -3.19 2.79
CA ASP A 66 -5.17 -2.36 3.71
C ASP A 66 -5.69 -3.15 4.91
N ALA A 67 -6.10 -4.40 4.70
CA ALA A 67 -6.42 -5.32 5.79
C ALA A 67 -5.20 -5.54 6.69
N THR A 68 -4.03 -5.82 6.11
CA THR A 68 -2.80 -6.06 6.87
C THR A 68 -2.37 -4.82 7.67
N LEU A 69 -2.37 -3.64 7.06
CA LEU A 69 -2.04 -2.38 7.74
C LEU A 69 -3.05 -2.03 8.83
N THR A 70 -4.29 -2.47 8.70
CA THR A 70 -5.32 -2.29 9.73
C THR A 70 -5.13 -3.26 10.91
N SER A 71 -4.85 -4.52 10.63
CA SER A 71 -4.55 -5.52 11.69
C SER A 71 -3.26 -5.22 12.45
N GLN A 72 -2.29 -4.56 11.82
CA GLN A 72 -0.99 -4.24 12.41
C GLN A 72 -0.91 -2.82 12.98
N ARG A 73 -2.06 -2.20 13.27
CA ARG A 73 -2.11 -0.87 13.88
C ARG A 73 -1.55 -0.89 15.29
N ASP A 74 -0.79 0.14 15.61
CA ASP A 74 -0.42 0.44 17.00
C ASP A 74 -1.64 1.05 17.72
N PRO A 75 -2.21 0.38 18.75
CA PRO A 75 -3.42 0.84 19.43
C PRO A 75 -3.21 2.14 20.24
N SER A 76 -1.96 2.52 20.51
CA SER A 76 -1.63 3.77 21.22
C SER A 76 -1.72 5.03 20.33
N LEU A 77 -1.86 4.85 19.01
CA LEU A 77 -1.93 5.95 18.06
C LEU A 77 -3.39 6.38 17.81
N PRO A 78 -3.66 7.69 17.69
CA PRO A 78 -4.97 8.18 17.27
C PRO A 78 -5.17 7.95 15.77
N HIS A 79 -5.64 6.76 15.39
CA HIS A 79 -5.93 6.40 13.99
C HIS A 79 -7.03 7.28 13.39
N GLY A 80 -7.08 7.37 12.05
CA GLY A 80 -8.06 8.21 11.36
C GLY A 80 -7.82 9.71 11.52
N SER A 81 -6.61 10.11 11.96
CA SER A 81 -6.22 11.51 12.12
C SER A 81 -4.89 11.79 11.43
N VAL A 82 -4.66 13.07 11.11
CA VAL A 82 -3.35 13.55 10.62
C VAL A 82 -2.25 13.30 11.66
N THR A 83 -2.58 13.33 12.96
CA THR A 83 -1.63 12.99 14.03
C THR A 83 -1.17 11.54 13.95
N GLY A 84 -2.09 10.59 13.74
CA GLY A 84 -1.75 9.18 13.51
C GLY A 84 -0.89 8.99 12.26
N TYR A 85 -1.22 9.70 11.17
CA TYR A 85 -0.42 9.70 9.95
C TYR A 85 1.01 10.23 10.17
N ASN A 86 1.15 11.33 10.91
CA ASN A 86 2.44 11.96 11.21
C ASN A 86 3.31 11.09 12.12
N LYS A 87 2.69 10.28 12.99
CA LYS A 87 3.35 9.20 13.74
C LYS A 87 3.63 7.94 12.89
N ARG A 88 3.71 8.12 11.58
CA ARG A 88 4.02 7.12 10.55
C ARG A 88 2.94 6.08 10.30
N CYS A 89 1.76 6.11 10.91
CA CYS A 89 0.72 5.13 10.53
C CYS A 89 0.31 5.30 9.05
N ARG A 90 0.19 4.17 8.33
CA ARG A 90 -0.20 4.11 6.92
C ARG A 90 -1.49 3.32 6.67
N CYS A 91 -2.25 3.02 7.72
CA CYS A 91 -3.56 2.39 7.58
C CYS A 91 -4.50 3.25 6.70
N PRO A 92 -5.54 2.65 6.08
CA PRO A 92 -6.43 3.36 5.16
C PRO A 92 -7.07 4.59 5.80
N GLU A 93 -7.46 4.53 7.09
CA GLU A 93 -8.06 5.67 7.80
C GLU A 93 -7.08 6.84 7.98
N CYS A 94 -5.84 6.57 8.41
CA CYS A 94 -4.81 7.61 8.54
C CYS A 94 -4.44 8.22 7.19
N ARG A 95 -4.37 7.41 6.12
CA ARG A 95 -4.13 7.92 4.75
C ARG A 95 -5.31 8.74 4.23
N GLY A 96 -6.55 8.37 4.58
CA GLY A 96 -7.76 9.12 4.24
C GLY A 96 -7.81 10.47 4.94
N ALA A 97 -7.47 10.52 6.22
CA ALA A 97 -7.44 11.76 7.00
C ALA A 97 -6.45 12.80 6.44
N LEU A 98 -5.29 12.38 5.93
CA LEU A 98 -4.38 13.29 5.24
C LEU A 98 -4.99 13.85 3.95
N GLN A 99 -5.62 13.00 3.13
CA GLN A 99 -6.19 13.41 1.84
C GLN A 99 -7.34 14.42 1.99
N GLN A 100 -8.13 14.35 3.07
CA GLN A 100 -9.22 15.30 3.32
C GLN A 100 -8.74 16.72 3.68
N ARG A 101 -7.46 16.88 4.01
CA ARG A 101 -6.86 18.17 4.37
C ARG A 101 -6.24 18.91 3.19
N VAL A 102 -5.91 18.18 2.12
CA VAL A 102 -5.22 18.70 0.92
C VAL A 102 -6.25 19.03 -0.14
#